data_AF-A0AAV7VXV3-F1
#
_entry.id   AF-A0AAV7VXV3-F1
#
_cell.length_a   1.000
_cell.length_b   1.000
_cell.length_c   1.000
_cell.angle_alpha   90.00
_cell.angle_beta   90.00
_cell.angle_gamma   90.00
#
_symmetry.space_group_name_H-M   'P 1'
#
loop_
_entity.id
_entity.type
_entity.pdbx_description
1 polymer ?
#
loop_
_entity_poly.entity_id
_entity_poly.type
_entity_poly.pdbx_seq_one_letter_code
_entity_poly.pdbx_strand_id
1 'polypeptide(L)'
;MKIRVGNVTEKVGNTNGLEELMQLGFPLRKEMARWYWLMAEIVDGELSLPEEIWMECLPEPQLKVLWQVSTTLLYNTVKPAALRRNHLFSIHRAFWTPTKLSRLGQDNVVRCKKCGAASADDFHMFVDCPLLRKFWQEVGVAIKHILPTSLKVRPLIVMFGCSCEAQKMGRDGAKLLFYMMLVARREICRKWISSVSPTVVQWENALTYQFKLDCHKVCKRRRFWNPLKQWLGRGEE
;
A
#
# COMPACT_ATOMS: atom_id res chain seq x y z
N MET A 1 -16.28 -19.98 -9.08
CA MET A 1 -17.08 -19.11 -9.99
C MET A 1 -16.66 -19.39 -11.42
N LYS A 2 -17.56 -19.43 -12.42
CA LYS A 2 -17.17 -19.54 -13.85
C LYS A 2 -17.01 -18.13 -14.42
N ILE A 3 -15.81 -17.76 -14.85
CA ILE A 3 -15.55 -16.44 -15.45
C ILE A 3 -15.29 -16.64 -16.94
N ARG A 4 -15.96 -15.83 -17.77
CA ARG A 4 -15.77 -15.80 -19.23
C ARG A 4 -14.86 -14.63 -19.56
N VAL A 5 -13.67 -14.92 -20.08
CA VAL A 5 -12.67 -13.92 -20.49
C VAL A 5 -12.36 -14.16 -21.95
N GLY A 6 -12.96 -13.36 -22.83
CA GLY A 6 -12.98 -13.65 -24.26
C GLY A 6 -13.74 -14.96 -24.56
N ASN A 7 -13.13 -15.85 -25.34
CA ASN A 7 -13.73 -17.14 -25.73
C ASN A 7 -13.46 -18.27 -24.74
N VAL A 8 -12.74 -18.01 -23.64
CA VAL A 8 -12.39 -19.02 -22.65
C VAL A 8 -13.28 -18.88 -21.41
N THR A 9 -13.88 -19.99 -20.98
CA THR A 9 -14.63 -20.09 -19.72
C THR A 9 -13.92 -21.04 -18.78
N GLU A 10 -13.42 -20.54 -17.65
CA GLU A 10 -12.79 -21.36 -16.62
C GLU A 10 -13.50 -21.24 -15.26
N LYS A 11 -13.49 -22.34 -14.51
CA LYS A 11 -13.94 -22.39 -13.11
C LYS A 11 -12.77 -22.00 -12.22
N VAL A 12 -12.82 -20.81 -11.63
CA VAL A 12 -11.84 -20.38 -10.63
C VAL A 12 -12.29 -20.86 -9.25
N GLY A 13 -11.42 -21.63 -8.59
CA GLY A 13 -11.57 -22.14 -7.22
C GLY A 13 -11.32 -21.05 -6.17
N ASN A 14 -11.72 -21.31 -4.92
CA ASN A 14 -11.89 -20.28 -3.89
C ASN A 14 -10.60 -19.87 -3.16
N THR A 15 -9.42 -20.21 -3.67
CA THR A 15 -8.13 -19.82 -3.10
C THR A 15 -7.16 -19.50 -4.23
N ASN A 16 -6.58 -18.29 -4.20
CA ASN A 16 -5.57 -17.79 -5.14
C ASN A 16 -5.94 -17.70 -6.64
N GLY A 17 -7.19 -17.35 -6.95
CA GLY A 17 -7.61 -17.07 -8.33
C GLY A 17 -6.73 -16.06 -9.09
N LEU A 18 -6.04 -15.14 -8.41
CA LEU A 18 -5.07 -14.24 -9.04
C LEU A 18 -3.83 -14.98 -9.59
N GLU A 19 -3.23 -15.90 -8.83
CA GLU A 19 -2.02 -16.61 -9.24
C GLU A 19 -2.29 -17.63 -10.35
N GLU A 20 -3.42 -18.35 -10.28
CA GLU A 20 -3.87 -19.25 -11.35
C GLU A 20 -4.14 -18.48 -12.65
N LEU A 21 -4.84 -17.33 -12.57
CA LEU A 21 -5.11 -16.50 -13.74
C LEU A 21 -3.83 -15.81 -14.30
N MET A 22 -2.82 -15.57 -13.46
CA MET A 22 -1.52 -15.03 -13.86
C MET A 22 -0.67 -16.04 -14.66
N GLN A 23 -0.89 -17.35 -14.48
CA GLN A 23 -0.22 -18.40 -15.27
C GLN A 23 -0.79 -18.53 -16.69
N LEU A 24 -1.98 -17.97 -16.96
CA LEU A 24 -2.64 -18.02 -18.28
C LEU A 24 -2.09 -17.02 -19.32
N GLY A 25 -1.00 -16.30 -19.01
CA GLY A 25 -0.21 -15.58 -20.03
C GLY A 25 -0.80 -14.27 -20.58
N PHE A 26 -1.74 -13.63 -19.89
CA PHE A 26 -2.39 -12.39 -20.36
C PHE A 26 -1.45 -11.15 -20.36
N PRO A 27 -1.63 -10.16 -21.27
CA PRO A 27 -0.77 -8.97 -21.37
C PRO A 27 -0.78 -8.07 -20.10
N LEU A 28 0.31 -8.17 -19.35
CA LEU A 28 0.46 -7.93 -17.91
C LEU A 28 0.23 -6.52 -17.32
N ARG A 29 0.04 -5.46 -18.10
CA ARG A 29 0.14 -4.07 -17.56
C ARG A 29 -1.12 -3.20 -17.66
N LYS A 30 -1.83 -3.22 -18.79
CA LYS A 30 -3.08 -2.44 -18.95
C LYS A 30 -4.30 -3.20 -18.41
N GLU A 31 -4.25 -4.54 -18.46
CA GLU A 31 -5.37 -5.39 -18.06
C GLU A 31 -5.45 -5.58 -16.54
N MET A 32 -4.32 -5.60 -15.80
CA MET A 32 -4.32 -5.68 -14.32
C MET A 32 -5.08 -4.52 -13.64
N ALA A 33 -4.96 -3.30 -14.18
CA ALA A 33 -5.74 -2.16 -13.70
C ALA A 33 -7.24 -2.31 -14.01
N ARG A 34 -7.55 -2.93 -15.16
CA ARG A 34 -8.91 -3.28 -15.58
C ARG A 34 -9.47 -4.43 -14.73
N TRP A 35 -8.64 -5.39 -14.30
CA TRP A 35 -8.98 -6.51 -13.44
C TRP A 35 -9.23 -6.09 -12.01
N TYR A 36 -8.43 -5.20 -11.44
CA TYR A 36 -8.72 -4.65 -10.11
C TYR A 36 -9.87 -3.66 -10.14
N TRP A 37 -10.09 -2.95 -11.25
CA TRP A 37 -11.32 -2.19 -11.46
C TRP A 37 -12.51 -3.15 -11.55
N LEU A 38 -12.39 -4.25 -12.29
CA LEU A 38 -13.41 -5.30 -12.38
C LEU A 38 -13.63 -6.00 -11.04
N MET A 39 -12.59 -6.29 -10.26
CA MET A 39 -12.69 -6.84 -8.90
C MET A 39 -13.19 -5.80 -7.90
N ALA A 40 -13.04 -4.51 -8.16
CA ALA A 40 -13.62 -3.45 -7.33
C ALA A 40 -15.07 -3.11 -7.74
N GLU A 41 -15.48 -3.40 -8.98
CA GLU A 41 -16.84 -3.20 -9.50
C GLU A 41 -17.72 -4.46 -9.40
N ILE A 42 -17.15 -5.67 -9.46
CA ILE A 42 -17.86 -6.94 -9.22
C ILE A 42 -18.13 -7.14 -7.72
N VAL A 43 -17.36 -6.49 -6.86
CA VAL A 43 -17.44 -6.67 -5.41
C VAL A 43 -18.42 -5.68 -4.79
N ASP A 44 -19.71 -6.00 -4.98
CA ASP A 44 -20.71 -5.92 -3.91
C ASP A 44 -20.54 -7.10 -2.89
N GLY A 45 -19.51 -7.94 -3.05
CA GLY A 45 -19.17 -9.07 -2.17
C GLY A 45 -17.69 -9.11 -1.77
N GLU A 46 -17.42 -8.91 -0.48
CA GLU A 46 -16.11 -8.78 0.19
C GLU A 46 -14.91 -9.43 -0.52
N LEU A 47 -13.96 -8.61 -0.99
CA LEU A 47 -12.64 -9.07 -1.39
C LEU A 47 -11.90 -9.53 -0.12
N SER A 48 -11.75 -10.83 0.05
CA SER A 48 -11.11 -11.41 1.24
C SER A 48 -9.62 -11.10 1.29
N LEU A 49 -9.10 -10.86 2.49
CA LEU A 49 -7.67 -10.73 2.71
C LEU A 49 -7.04 -12.13 2.55
N PRO A 50 -5.87 -12.28 1.90
CA PRO A 50 -5.13 -13.54 1.93
C PRO A 50 -4.48 -13.69 3.32
N GLU A 51 -5.30 -14.00 4.34
CA GLU A 51 -4.93 -13.99 5.76
C GLU A 51 -3.76 -14.94 6.05
N GLU A 52 -3.82 -16.16 5.53
CA GLU A 52 -2.79 -17.19 5.69
C GLU A 52 -1.41 -16.69 5.25
N ILE A 53 -1.35 -16.08 4.07
CA ILE A 53 -0.13 -15.56 3.46
C ILE A 53 0.46 -14.39 4.26
N TRP A 54 -0.39 -13.58 4.91
CA TRP A 54 0.07 -12.49 5.76
C TRP A 54 0.45 -12.96 7.16
N MET A 55 -0.19 -13.98 7.72
CA MET A 55 0.13 -14.51 9.05
C MET A 55 1.57 -15.04 9.14
N GLU A 56 2.11 -15.57 8.03
CA GLU A 56 3.52 -15.99 7.96
C GLU A 56 4.51 -14.83 8.18
N CYS A 57 4.23 -13.64 7.62
CA CYS A 57 5.13 -12.49 7.68
C CYS A 57 4.75 -11.47 8.77
N LEU A 58 3.49 -11.48 9.19
CA LEU A 58 2.87 -10.56 10.15
C LEU A 58 1.96 -11.36 11.08
N PRO A 59 2.51 -12.05 12.10
CA PRO A 59 1.73 -12.81 13.08
C PRO A 59 0.99 -11.83 14.01
N GLU A 60 -0.11 -11.27 13.53
CA GLU A 60 -0.97 -10.33 14.25
C GLU A 60 -2.38 -10.94 14.36
N PRO A 61 -2.84 -11.33 15.56
CA PRO A 61 -4.16 -11.94 15.76
C PRO A 61 -5.32 -11.08 15.25
N GLN A 62 -5.13 -9.76 15.15
CA GLN A 62 -6.16 -8.80 14.73
C GLN A 62 -6.08 -8.41 13.25
N LEU A 63 -5.37 -9.18 12.41
CA LEU A 63 -5.10 -8.83 11.01
C LEU A 63 -6.37 -8.54 10.20
N LYS A 64 -7.41 -9.38 10.35
CA LYS A 64 -8.72 -9.19 9.68
C LYS A 64 -9.41 -7.89 10.08
N VAL A 65 -9.39 -7.57 11.37
CA VAL A 65 -9.97 -6.31 11.89
C VAL A 65 -9.20 -5.11 11.34
N LEU A 66 -7.87 -5.20 11.30
CA LEU A 66 -7.03 -4.14 10.74
C LEU A 66 -7.26 -3.95 9.24
N TRP A 67 -7.49 -5.02 8.49
CA TRP A 67 -7.91 -4.92 7.10
C TRP A 67 -9.23 -4.16 6.94
N GLN A 68 -10.26 -4.50 7.72
CA GLN A 68 -11.55 -3.81 7.68
C GLN A 68 -11.43 -2.33 8.03
N VAL A 69 -10.60 -2.00 9.03
CA VAL A 69 -10.30 -0.61 9.38
C VAL A 69 -9.56 0.10 8.24
N SER A 70 -8.57 -0.57 7.65
CA SER A 70 -7.77 -0.08 6.53
C SER A 70 -8.62 0.22 5.29
N THR A 71 -9.51 -0.69 4.89
CA THR A 71 -10.44 -0.48 3.76
C THR A 71 -11.43 0.63 4.05
N THR A 72 -12.01 0.65 5.26
CA THR A 72 -12.92 1.72 5.70
C THR A 72 -12.23 3.09 5.61
N LEU A 73 -10.99 3.20 6.09
CA LEU A 73 -10.20 4.43 5.97
C LEU A 73 -9.91 4.78 4.50
N LEU A 74 -9.60 3.79 3.67
CA LEU A 74 -9.33 3.97 2.24
C LEU A 74 -10.50 4.62 1.52
N TYR A 75 -11.69 4.01 1.60
CA TYR A 75 -12.86 4.46 0.85
C TYR A 75 -13.43 5.78 1.39
N ASN A 76 -13.39 5.98 2.70
CA ASN A 76 -13.96 7.19 3.32
C ASN A 76 -13.01 8.39 3.26
N THR A 77 -11.70 8.18 3.22
CA THR A 77 -10.71 9.26 3.36
C THR A 77 -10.05 9.61 2.03
N VAL A 78 -9.68 8.59 1.23
CA VAL A 78 -8.75 8.75 0.11
C VAL A 78 -9.52 8.82 -1.20
N LYS A 79 -9.50 9.99 -1.85
CA LYS A 79 -10.16 10.19 -3.14
C LYS A 79 -9.30 9.77 -4.35
N PRO A 80 -7.99 10.05 -4.40
CA PRO A 80 -7.17 9.72 -5.57
C PRO A 80 -7.18 8.22 -5.88
N ALA A 81 -7.65 7.85 -7.07
CA ALA A 81 -7.77 6.45 -7.49
C ALA A 81 -6.42 5.71 -7.51
N ALA A 82 -5.33 6.41 -7.86
CA ALA A 82 -3.99 5.82 -7.86
C ALA A 82 -3.53 5.38 -6.45
N LEU A 83 -3.83 6.17 -5.41
CA LEU A 83 -3.51 5.79 -4.02
C LEU A 83 -4.35 4.61 -3.56
N ARG A 84 -5.65 4.59 -3.90
CA ARG A 84 -6.54 3.46 -3.62
C ARG A 84 -6.05 2.16 -4.26
N ARG A 85 -5.71 2.23 -5.54
CA ARG A 85 -5.17 1.08 -6.29
C ARG A 85 -3.89 0.55 -5.65
N ASN A 86 -2.91 1.41 -5.39
CA ASN A 86 -1.63 0.98 -4.81
C ASN A 86 -1.82 0.29 -3.45
N HIS A 87 -2.73 0.79 -2.62
CA HIS A 87 -3.07 0.17 -1.34
C HIS A 87 -3.60 -1.25 -1.50
N LEU A 88 -4.62 -1.42 -2.35
CA LEU A 88 -5.22 -2.72 -2.62
C LEU A 88 -4.21 -3.68 -3.22
N PHE A 89 -3.40 -3.24 -4.19
CA PHE A 89 -2.33 -4.07 -4.75
C PHE A 89 -1.30 -4.49 -3.70
N SER A 90 -0.99 -3.61 -2.74
CA SER A 90 -0.03 -3.94 -1.68
C SER A 90 -0.60 -5.01 -0.76
N ILE A 91 -1.84 -4.83 -0.30
CA ILE A 91 -2.47 -5.72 0.67
C ILE A 91 -2.86 -7.06 0.06
N HIS A 92 -3.24 -7.11 -1.21
CA HIS A 92 -3.50 -8.37 -1.90
C HIS A 92 -2.24 -8.99 -2.52
N ARG A 93 -1.04 -8.46 -2.22
CA ARG A 93 0.23 -8.94 -2.78
C ARG A 93 0.14 -9.11 -4.31
N ALA A 94 -0.35 -8.10 -5.01
CA ALA A 94 -0.52 -8.14 -6.46
C ALA A 94 0.60 -7.45 -7.24
N PHE A 95 1.64 -6.97 -6.55
CA PHE A 95 2.81 -6.43 -7.23
C PHE A 95 3.67 -7.56 -7.82
N TRP A 96 4.21 -7.29 -9.01
CA TRP A 96 5.21 -8.15 -9.62
C TRP A 96 6.52 -8.02 -8.88
N THR A 97 6.99 -9.12 -8.31
CA THR A 97 8.24 -9.18 -7.59
C THR A 97 9.22 -10.10 -8.30
N PRO A 98 10.55 -9.90 -8.13
CA PRO A 98 11.54 -10.82 -8.69
C PRO A 98 11.27 -12.28 -8.30
N THR A 99 10.83 -12.53 -7.06
CA THR A 99 10.40 -13.87 -6.62
C THR A 99 9.24 -14.44 -7.43
N LYS A 100 8.20 -13.63 -7.71
CA LYS A 100 7.06 -14.08 -8.54
C LYS A 100 7.44 -14.30 -9.99
N LEU A 101 8.23 -13.39 -10.56
CA LEU A 101 8.68 -13.50 -11.95
C LEU A 101 9.56 -14.73 -12.16
N SER A 102 10.41 -15.06 -11.17
CA SER A 102 11.23 -16.26 -11.21
C SER A 102 10.41 -17.55 -11.13
N ARG A 103 9.37 -17.60 -10.27
CA ARG A 103 8.44 -18.74 -10.22
C ARG A 103 7.70 -18.97 -11.55
N LEU A 104 7.49 -17.91 -12.33
CA LEU A 104 6.85 -17.98 -13.66
C LEU A 104 7.86 -18.25 -14.79
N GLY A 105 9.14 -18.47 -14.49
CA GLY A 105 10.19 -18.68 -15.50
C GLY A 105 10.50 -17.44 -16.34
N GLN A 106 10.06 -16.24 -15.92
CA GLN A 106 10.22 -14.99 -16.68
C GLN A 106 11.47 -14.19 -16.29
N ASP A 107 12.13 -14.50 -15.17
CA ASP A 107 13.35 -13.84 -14.74
C ASP A 107 14.23 -14.80 -13.91
N ASN A 108 15.54 -14.83 -14.19
CA ASN A 108 16.51 -15.66 -13.46
C ASN A 108 17.07 -14.95 -12.21
N VAL A 109 16.78 -13.66 -12.03
CA VAL A 109 17.30 -12.86 -10.92
C VAL A 109 16.23 -12.70 -9.84
N VAL A 110 16.27 -13.56 -8.82
CA VAL A 110 15.37 -13.48 -7.64
C VAL A 110 15.77 -12.38 -6.66
N ARG A 111 16.88 -11.68 -6.91
CA ARG A 111 17.49 -10.76 -5.96
C ARG A 111 16.78 -9.41 -5.91
N CYS A 112 16.71 -8.84 -4.72
CA CYS A 112 16.22 -7.50 -4.49
C CYS A 112 17.16 -6.50 -5.16
N LYS A 113 16.67 -5.71 -6.13
CA LYS A 113 17.53 -4.73 -6.84
C LYS A 113 18.07 -3.63 -5.93
N LYS A 114 17.49 -3.44 -4.74
CA LYS A 114 17.92 -2.45 -3.74
C LYS A 114 19.08 -2.97 -2.88
N CYS A 115 18.88 -4.11 -2.21
CA CYS A 115 19.84 -4.62 -1.22
C CYS A 115 20.60 -5.89 -1.64
N GLY A 116 20.27 -6.48 -2.78
CA GLY A 116 20.91 -7.70 -3.29
C GLY A 116 20.47 -9.01 -2.62
N ALA A 117 19.60 -8.97 -1.60
CA ALA A 117 19.09 -10.14 -0.90
C ALA A 117 18.33 -11.08 -1.85
N ALA A 118 18.45 -12.40 -1.65
CA ALA A 118 17.87 -13.42 -2.52
C ALA A 118 16.34 -13.55 -2.43
N SER A 119 15.72 -13.09 -1.33
CA SER A 119 14.27 -13.06 -1.15
C SER A 119 13.72 -11.66 -1.43
N ALA A 120 13.30 -11.42 -2.67
CA ALA A 120 12.64 -10.16 -3.05
C ALA A 120 11.14 -10.39 -3.24
N ASP A 121 10.45 -10.83 -2.18
CA ASP A 121 8.99 -10.93 -2.19
C ASP A 121 8.33 -9.58 -1.84
N ASP A 122 6.99 -9.53 -1.82
CA ASP A 122 6.25 -8.30 -1.56
C ASP A 122 6.60 -7.71 -0.19
N PHE A 123 6.72 -8.56 0.84
CA PHE A 123 7.00 -8.13 2.20
C PHE A 123 8.40 -7.53 2.32
N HIS A 124 9.41 -8.19 1.74
CA HIS A 124 10.75 -7.64 1.62
C HIS A 124 10.75 -6.30 0.90
N MET A 125 10.09 -6.21 -0.25
CA MET A 125 10.10 -5.03 -1.10
C MET A 125 9.26 -3.86 -0.57
N PHE A 126 8.43 -4.07 0.46
CA PHE A 126 7.74 -2.98 1.17
C PHE A 126 8.32 -2.67 2.55
N VAL A 127 8.73 -3.69 3.30
CA VAL A 127 8.99 -3.59 4.75
C VAL A 127 10.43 -3.99 5.08
N ASP A 128 10.81 -5.19 4.65
CA ASP A 128 11.95 -5.88 5.24
C ASP A 128 13.31 -5.53 4.61
N CYS A 129 13.30 -4.94 3.43
CA CYS A 129 14.50 -4.46 2.78
C CYS A 129 15.23 -3.42 3.67
N PRO A 130 16.53 -3.62 3.99
CA PRO A 130 17.26 -2.72 4.87
C PRO A 130 17.33 -1.27 4.34
N LEU A 131 17.37 -1.09 3.01
CA LEU A 131 17.34 0.25 2.40
C LEU A 131 15.97 0.94 2.51
N LEU A 132 14.89 0.16 2.67
CA LEU A 132 13.55 0.69 2.95
C LEU A 132 13.33 0.90 4.45
N ARG A 133 13.94 0.09 5.31
CA ARG A 133 13.89 0.31 6.78
C ARG A 133 14.40 1.68 7.16
N LYS A 134 15.50 2.15 6.56
CA LYS A 134 16.00 3.52 6.76
C LYS A 134 14.96 4.57 6.35
N PHE A 135 14.37 4.42 5.16
CA PHE A 135 13.29 5.30 4.70
C PHE A 135 12.10 5.32 5.68
N TRP A 136 11.66 4.16 6.17
CA TRP A 136 10.56 4.08 7.14
C TRP A 136 10.88 4.70 8.49
N GLN A 137 12.12 4.60 8.95
CA GLN A 137 12.57 5.27 10.16
C GLN A 137 12.49 6.80 10.01
N GLU A 138 13.00 7.35 8.91
CA GLU A 138 12.95 8.78 8.61
C GLU A 138 11.50 9.29 8.49
N VAL A 139 10.65 8.56 7.75
CA VAL A 139 9.20 8.84 7.67
C VAL A 139 8.56 8.79 9.06
N GLY A 140 8.94 7.82 9.90
CA GLY A 140 8.43 7.71 11.27
C GLY A 140 8.82 8.90 12.15
N VAL A 141 10.03 9.42 12.01
CA VAL A 141 10.46 10.66 12.70
C VAL A 141 9.61 11.84 12.24
N ALA A 142 9.46 12.04 10.94
CA ALA A 142 8.66 13.14 10.40
C ALA A 142 7.18 13.04 10.82
N ILE A 143 6.59 11.84 10.83
CA ILE A 143 5.22 11.62 11.31
C ILE A 143 5.06 12.05 12.77
N LYS A 144 6.05 11.79 13.65
CA LYS A 144 5.98 12.23 15.06
C LYS A 144 6.02 13.74 15.23
N HIS A 145 6.64 14.46 14.28
CA HIS A 145 6.63 15.92 14.27
C HIS A 145 5.28 16.47 13.76
N ILE A 146 4.66 15.80 12.78
CA ILE A 146 3.36 16.22 12.22
C ILE A 146 2.20 15.85 13.16
N LEU A 147 2.22 14.63 13.69
CA LEU A 147 1.28 14.10 14.67
C LEU A 147 2.04 13.89 15.98
N PRO A 148 1.80 14.67 17.04
CA PRO A 148 2.49 14.50 18.32
C PRO A 148 2.08 13.15 18.96
N THR A 149 2.80 12.09 18.60
CA THR A 149 2.48 10.71 18.94
C THR A 149 3.73 9.93 19.33
N SER A 150 3.57 8.92 20.18
CA SER A 150 4.62 7.94 20.50
C SER A 150 4.62 6.73 19.55
N LEU A 151 3.80 6.76 18.50
CA LEU A 151 3.68 5.68 17.52
C LEU A 151 5.04 5.31 16.93
N LYS A 152 5.36 4.01 16.96
CA LYS A 152 6.49 3.43 16.23
C LYS A 152 6.00 2.85 14.91
N VAL A 153 6.61 3.25 13.80
CA VAL A 153 6.32 2.68 12.47
C VAL A 153 6.77 1.22 12.46
N ARG A 154 5.79 0.32 12.52
CA ARG A 154 5.97 -1.14 12.51
C ARG A 154 5.53 -1.73 11.17
N PRO A 155 5.99 -2.93 10.79
CA PRO A 155 5.57 -3.64 9.58
C PRO A 155 4.05 -3.59 9.31
N LEU A 156 3.26 -3.81 10.34
CA LEU A 156 1.80 -3.74 10.29
C LEU A 156 1.27 -2.38 9.81
N ILE A 157 1.82 -1.28 10.36
CA ILE A 157 1.43 0.09 10.00
C ILE A 157 1.93 0.43 8.60
N VAL A 158 3.08 -0.10 8.19
CA VAL A 158 3.57 0.04 6.81
C VAL A 158 2.56 -0.57 5.83
N MET A 159 2.13 -1.80 6.07
CA MET A 159 1.26 -2.52 5.15
C MET A 159 -0.19 -2.03 5.17
N PHE A 160 -0.76 -1.81 6.36
CA PHE A 160 -2.17 -1.45 6.50
C PHE A 160 -2.38 0.06 6.67
N GLY A 161 -1.38 0.84 7.05
CA GLY A 161 -1.55 2.28 7.32
C GLY A 161 -2.30 2.57 8.62
N CYS A 162 -2.66 1.54 9.40
CA CYS A 162 -3.34 1.67 10.68
C CYS A 162 -2.83 0.64 11.69
N SER A 163 -3.10 0.90 12.96
CA SER A 163 -2.94 -0.03 14.08
C SER A 163 -3.91 0.34 15.20
N CYS A 164 -3.98 -0.49 16.24
CA CYS A 164 -4.77 -0.19 17.43
C CYS A 164 -4.28 1.07 18.15
N GLU A 165 -2.98 1.35 18.18
CA GLU A 165 -2.43 2.60 18.71
C GLU A 165 -2.79 3.81 17.85
N ALA A 166 -2.86 3.64 16.52
CA ALA A 166 -3.29 4.71 15.63
C ALA A 166 -4.75 5.13 15.91
N GLN A 167 -5.61 4.19 16.29
CA GLN A 167 -7.00 4.50 16.65
C GLN A 167 -7.10 5.38 17.91
N LYS A 168 -6.12 5.30 18.82
CA LYS A 168 -6.05 6.14 20.02
C LYS A 168 -5.75 7.61 19.73
N MET A 169 -5.29 7.95 18.51
CA MET A 169 -5.06 9.34 18.07
C MET A 169 -6.36 10.09 17.73
N GLY A 170 -7.51 9.41 17.85
CA GLY A 170 -8.79 9.94 17.39
C GLY A 170 -8.96 9.84 15.87
N ARG A 171 -10.18 10.10 15.42
CA ARG A 171 -10.61 9.89 14.02
C ARG A 171 -9.75 10.65 13.01
N ASP A 172 -9.44 11.90 13.29
CA ASP A 172 -8.68 12.75 12.37
C ASP A 172 -7.18 12.40 12.36
N GLY A 173 -6.59 12.08 13.52
CA GLY A 173 -5.21 11.59 13.60
C GLY A 173 -5.03 10.27 12.86
N ALA A 174 -5.95 9.31 13.06
CA ALA A 174 -5.92 8.02 12.35
C ALA A 174 -6.04 8.19 10.83
N LYS A 175 -6.90 9.10 10.36
CA LYS A 175 -7.03 9.43 8.94
C LYS A 175 -5.76 10.03 8.36
N LEU A 176 -5.15 10.99 9.06
CA LEU A 176 -3.92 11.63 8.59
C LEU A 176 -2.78 10.62 8.54
N LEU A 177 -2.59 9.81 9.59
CA LEU A 177 -1.59 8.75 9.60
C LEU A 177 -1.77 7.80 8.42
N PHE A 178 -2.97 7.28 8.22
CA PHE A 178 -3.29 6.38 7.12
C PHE A 178 -2.94 6.99 5.76
N TYR A 179 -3.28 8.26 5.57
CA TYR A 179 -2.95 9.00 4.36
C TYR A 179 -1.43 9.14 4.17
N MET A 180 -0.69 9.54 5.21
CA MET A 180 0.76 9.68 5.18
C MET A 180 1.46 8.37 4.82
N MET A 181 1.01 7.25 5.40
CA MET A 181 1.54 5.91 5.10
C MET A 181 1.23 5.45 3.67
N LEU A 182 0.07 5.80 3.13
CA LEU A 182 -0.26 5.54 1.72
C LEU A 182 0.64 6.29 0.75
N VAL A 183 0.90 7.57 1.04
CA VAL A 183 1.80 8.37 0.22
C VAL A 183 3.22 7.81 0.27
N ALA A 184 3.71 7.41 1.44
CA ALA A 184 5.02 6.77 1.58
C ALA A 184 5.14 5.48 0.76
N ARG A 185 4.14 4.59 0.86
CA ARG A 185 4.10 3.37 0.04
C ARG A 185 4.06 3.67 -1.46
N ARG A 186 3.31 4.69 -1.88
CA ARG A 186 3.29 5.10 -3.30
C ARG A 186 4.69 5.44 -3.80
N GLU A 187 5.53 6.12 -3.00
CA GLU A 187 6.89 6.44 -3.40
C GLU A 187 7.77 5.19 -3.54
N ILE A 188 7.54 4.16 -2.71
CA ILE A 188 8.17 2.83 -2.90
C ILE A 188 7.69 2.20 -4.20
N CYS A 189 6.37 2.19 -4.46
CA CYS A 189 5.79 1.64 -5.69
C CYS A 189 6.32 2.33 -6.97
N ARG A 190 6.55 3.65 -6.92
CA ARG A 190 7.17 4.41 -8.04
C ARG A 190 8.60 3.95 -8.35
N LYS A 191 9.30 3.42 -7.35
CA LYS A 191 10.66 2.88 -7.47
C LYS A 191 10.71 1.37 -7.26
N TRP A 192 9.61 0.66 -7.54
CA TRP A 192 9.42 -0.74 -7.14
C TRP A 192 10.59 -1.64 -7.54
N ILE A 193 10.86 -1.71 -8.85
CA ILE A 193 11.98 -2.49 -9.43
C ILE A 193 13.24 -1.65 -9.68
N SER A 194 13.40 -0.51 -9.01
CA SER A 194 14.63 0.30 -9.09
C SER A 194 15.61 -0.13 -8.00
N SER A 195 16.91 0.06 -8.22
CA SER A 195 17.94 -0.07 -7.17
C SER A 195 17.89 1.07 -6.15
N VAL A 196 17.20 2.17 -6.47
CA VAL A 196 17.15 3.38 -5.63
C VAL A 196 15.96 3.32 -4.66
N SER A 197 16.20 3.65 -3.39
CA SER A 197 15.17 3.82 -2.36
C SER A 197 14.52 5.21 -2.46
N PRO A 198 13.24 5.41 -2.11
CA PRO A 198 12.71 6.75 -1.89
C PRO A 198 13.39 7.44 -0.69
N THR A 199 13.43 8.77 -0.71
CA THR A 199 13.93 9.59 0.41
C THR A 199 12.76 10.21 1.18
N VAL A 200 12.97 10.57 2.45
CA VAL A 200 11.95 11.28 3.24
C VAL A 200 11.53 12.60 2.57
N VAL A 201 12.48 13.35 1.99
CA VAL A 201 12.20 14.59 1.25
C VAL A 201 11.28 14.34 0.04
N GLN A 202 11.49 13.25 -0.70
CA GLN A 202 10.58 12.87 -1.80
C GLN A 202 9.18 12.57 -1.29
N TRP A 203 9.07 11.90 -0.14
CA TRP A 203 7.79 11.64 0.50
C TRP A 203 7.10 12.93 0.99
N GLU A 204 7.82 13.83 1.66
CA GLU A 204 7.30 15.13 2.13
C GLU A 204 6.78 15.99 0.98
N ASN A 205 7.55 16.08 -0.11
CA ASN A 205 7.13 16.77 -1.33
C ASN A 205 5.87 16.14 -1.92
N ALA A 206 5.81 14.81 -1.97
CA ALA A 206 4.67 14.08 -2.50
C ALA A 206 3.43 14.17 -1.60
N LEU A 207 3.61 14.29 -0.29
CA LEU A 207 2.55 14.52 0.70
C LEU A 207 2.01 15.94 0.59
N THR A 208 2.88 16.94 0.51
CA THR A 208 2.53 18.36 0.34
C THR A 208 1.78 18.59 -0.97
N TYR A 209 2.24 17.98 -2.06
CA TYR A 209 1.54 18.02 -3.34
C TYR A 209 0.12 17.45 -3.22
N GLN A 210 -0.03 16.33 -2.54
CA GLN A 210 -1.33 15.68 -2.35
C GLN A 210 -2.27 16.48 -1.45
N PHE A 211 -1.74 17.10 -0.40
CA PHE A 211 -2.46 18.06 0.45
C PHE A 211 -2.99 19.23 -0.38
N LYS A 212 -2.14 19.86 -1.20
CA LYS A 212 -2.54 20.97 -2.10
C LYS A 212 -3.66 20.56 -3.06
N LEU A 213 -3.55 19.37 -3.66
CA LEU A 213 -4.60 18.82 -4.54
C LEU A 213 -5.92 18.60 -3.80
N ASP A 214 -5.89 18.00 -2.61
CA ASP A 214 -7.09 17.71 -1.83
C ASP A 214 -7.77 19.00 -1.33
N CYS A 215 -6.97 20.02 -0.94
CA CYS A 215 -7.46 21.33 -0.54
C CYS A 215 -8.09 22.13 -1.69
N HIS A 216 -7.57 21.99 -2.91
CA HIS A 216 -8.12 22.66 -4.10
C HIS A 216 -9.40 21.97 -4.61
N LYS A 217 -9.46 20.62 -4.59
CA LYS A 217 -10.55 19.86 -5.21
C LYS A 217 -11.75 19.60 -4.30
N VAL A 218 -11.55 19.48 -2.98
CA VAL A 218 -12.59 18.97 -2.08
C VAL A 218 -12.59 19.75 -0.77
N CYS A 219 -13.28 20.89 -0.78
CA CYS A 219 -13.75 21.65 0.38
C CYS A 219 -12.69 21.98 1.46
N LYS A 220 -12.52 23.27 1.77
CA LYS A 220 -11.62 23.82 2.82
C LYS A 220 -11.79 23.25 4.25
N ARG A 221 -12.61 22.20 4.45
CA ARG A 221 -13.10 21.66 5.73
C ARG A 221 -12.52 20.29 6.13
N ARG A 222 -11.49 19.76 5.45
CA ARG A 222 -10.84 18.50 5.89
C ARG A 222 -9.93 18.75 7.11
N ARG A 223 -10.55 18.81 8.29
CA ARG A 223 -9.90 19.03 9.60
C ARG A 223 -8.72 18.10 9.87
N PHE A 224 -8.74 16.87 9.35
CA PHE A 224 -7.62 15.94 9.52
C PHE A 224 -6.30 16.41 8.88
N TRP A 225 -6.30 17.37 7.95
CA TRP A 225 -5.07 17.96 7.43
C TRP A 225 -4.47 19.06 8.32
N ASN A 226 -5.18 19.52 9.35
CA ASN A 226 -4.72 20.62 10.20
C ASN A 226 -3.32 20.42 10.80
N PRO A 227 -2.96 19.22 11.31
CA PRO A 227 -1.60 19.00 11.83
C PRO A 227 -0.52 19.20 10.76
N LEU A 228 -0.74 18.69 9.54
CA LEU A 228 0.17 18.90 8.41
C LEU A 228 0.25 20.37 8.02
N LYS A 229 -0.88 21.08 7.99
CA LYS A 229 -0.92 22.52 7.68
C LYS A 229 -0.10 23.34 8.69
N GLN A 230 -0.22 23.02 9.98
CA GLN A 230 0.57 23.67 11.04
C GLN A 230 2.05 23.37 10.90
N TRP A 231 2.42 22.13 10.55
CA TRP A 231 3.81 21.74 10.33
C TRP A 231 4.42 22.47 9.13
N LEU A 232 3.71 22.55 8.00
CA LEU A 232 4.18 23.27 6.81
C LEU A 232 4.36 24.77 7.07
N GLY A 233 3.45 25.39 7.82
CA GLY A 233 3.53 26.82 8.14
C GLY A 233 4.69 27.20 9.08
N ARG A 234 5.30 26.24 9.77
CA ARG A 234 6.50 26.47 10.61
C ARG A 234 7.82 26.43 9.83
N GLY A 235 7.79 25.96 8.57
CA GLY A 235 8.98 25.87 7.72
C GLY A 235 9.17 27.07 6.79
N GLU A 236 8.30 28.08 6.88
CA GLU A 236 8.36 29.33 6.11
C GLU A 236 8.85 30.53 6.98
N GLU A 237 9.24 30.29 8.24
CA GLU A 237 9.94 31.22 9.15
C GLU A 237 11.44 30.90 9.20
#